data_AF-A0A0B7HMK0-F1
#
_entry.id   AF-A0A0B7HMK0-F1
#
_cell.length_a   1.000
_cell.length_b   1.000
_cell.length_c   1.000
_cell.angle_alpha   90.00
_cell.angle_beta   90.00
_cell.angle_gamma   90.00
#
_symmetry.space_group_name_H-M   'P 1'
#
loop_
_entity.id
_entity.type
_entity.pdbx_description
1 polymer ?
#
loop_
_entity_poly.entity_id
_entity_poly.type
_entity_poly.pdbx_seq_one_letter_code
_entity_poly.pdbx_strand_id
1 'polypeptide(L)'
;MGFGIYENGYLQLVNPEEWDFVFEYIDKLYDPTIVWGMTAMGDLLFWEEDKPKNVNRVFLINNNKGTSEVITQITGFLNIFIGSDFFITSKDYFNDKPYLEMKDKLPKLEYGQCYGYVPALALGGSRSNKNLQVVNAKAYIHIIGQAVGKIYDLS
;
A
#
# COMPACT_ATOMS: atom_id res chain seq x y z
N MET A 1 4.43 15.94 12.21
CA MET A 1 4.21 15.70 10.77
C MET A 1 2.71 15.60 10.56
N GLY A 2 2.20 16.11 9.44
CA GLY A 2 0.79 15.95 9.06
C GLY A 2 0.61 14.84 8.03
N PHE A 3 -0.60 14.67 7.51
CA PHE A 3 -0.84 13.81 6.35
C PHE A 3 -0.26 14.45 5.10
N GLY A 4 0.33 13.64 4.21
CA GLY A 4 1.03 14.16 3.05
C GLY A 4 1.94 13.14 2.36
N ILE A 5 2.65 13.62 1.33
CA ILE A 5 3.56 12.83 0.49
C ILE A 5 5.00 13.07 0.94
N TYR A 6 5.76 11.99 1.10
CA TYR A 6 7.13 11.91 1.60
C TYR A 6 7.99 11.04 0.67
N GLU A 7 9.30 10.97 0.96
CA GLU A 7 10.24 10.06 0.27
C GLU A 7 10.17 10.15 -1.27
N ASN A 8 10.24 11.38 -1.78
CA ASN A 8 10.18 11.71 -3.21
C ASN A 8 8.91 11.20 -3.93
N GLY A 9 7.80 11.03 -3.22
CA GLY A 9 6.56 10.52 -3.80
C GLY A 9 6.26 9.08 -3.43
N TYR A 10 7.19 8.37 -2.78
CA TYR A 10 7.04 6.94 -2.54
C TYR A 10 6.10 6.62 -1.37
N LEU A 11 6.10 7.43 -0.31
CA LEU A 11 5.27 7.20 0.88
C LEU A 11 4.24 8.31 1.01
N GLN A 12 2.99 7.93 1.28
CA GLN A 12 1.97 8.84 1.81
C GLN A 12 1.61 8.45 3.24
N LEU A 13 1.61 9.43 4.15
CA LEU A 13 0.94 9.31 5.44
C LEU A 13 -0.51 9.77 5.25
N VAL A 14 -1.47 8.93 5.62
CA VAL A 14 -2.89 9.16 5.33
C VAL A 14 -3.71 9.34 6.61
N ASN A 15 -4.84 10.05 6.50
CA ASN A 15 -5.82 10.15 7.59
C ASN A 15 -6.53 8.81 7.79
N PRO A 16 -6.35 8.09 8.92
CA PRO A 16 -6.94 6.76 9.07
C PRO A 16 -8.46 6.70 8.94
N GLU A 17 -9.17 7.72 9.43
CA GLU A 17 -10.66 7.80 9.41
C GLU A 17 -11.23 7.76 7.99
N GLU A 18 -10.41 8.14 7.02
CA GLU A 18 -10.77 8.21 5.61
C GLU A 18 -10.63 6.86 4.87
N TRP A 19 -10.13 5.84 5.56
CA TRP A 19 -9.73 4.55 4.98
C TRP A 19 -10.46 3.35 5.59
N ASP A 20 -11.40 3.54 6.52
CA ASP A 20 -12.14 2.43 7.14
C ASP A 20 -12.87 1.52 6.12
N PHE A 21 -13.21 2.06 4.94
CA PHE A 21 -13.81 1.29 3.85
C PHE A 21 -12.98 0.06 3.44
N VAL A 22 -11.66 0.08 3.62
CA VAL A 22 -10.80 -1.04 3.21
C VAL A 22 -11.10 -2.32 3.97
N PHE A 23 -11.67 -2.22 5.17
CA PHE A 23 -12.04 -3.36 6.00
C PHE A 23 -13.24 -4.15 5.46
N GLU A 24 -13.94 -3.64 4.44
CA GLU A 24 -14.85 -4.46 3.63
C GLU A 24 -14.08 -5.58 2.91
N TYR A 25 -12.86 -5.29 2.43
CA TYR A 25 -12.07 -6.16 1.56
C TYR A 25 -10.86 -6.81 2.26
N ILE A 26 -10.52 -6.34 3.46
CA ILE A 26 -9.32 -6.75 4.20
C ILE A 26 -9.72 -7.18 5.60
N ASP A 27 -9.38 -8.41 5.96
CA ASP A 27 -9.63 -8.93 7.31
C ASP A 27 -8.67 -8.34 8.34
N LYS A 28 -9.21 -8.12 9.54
CA LYS A 28 -8.50 -7.61 10.72
C LYS A 28 -8.20 -8.75 11.67
N LEU A 29 -6.98 -8.80 12.21
CA LEU A 29 -6.63 -9.76 13.25
C LEU A 29 -6.95 -9.24 14.66
N TYR A 30 -6.75 -7.94 14.88
CA TYR A 30 -6.97 -7.28 16.16
C TYR A 30 -7.83 -6.02 16.01
N ASP A 31 -8.24 -5.42 17.11
CA ASP A 31 -8.96 -4.15 17.11
C ASP A 31 -8.46 -3.26 18.27
N PRO A 32 -8.03 -2.03 18.00
CA PRO A 32 -8.15 -1.29 16.73
C PRO A 32 -7.19 -1.76 15.63
N THR A 33 -7.65 -1.63 14.39
CA THR A 33 -6.83 -1.66 13.16
C THR A 33 -7.00 -0.34 12.43
N ILE A 34 -5.90 0.26 11.98
CA ILE A 34 -5.93 1.50 11.20
C ILE A 34 -5.01 1.43 9.98
N VAL A 35 -5.35 2.16 8.92
CA VAL A 35 -4.44 2.47 7.81
C VAL A 35 -3.75 3.79 8.11
N TRP A 36 -2.42 3.77 8.23
CA TRP A 36 -1.64 4.97 8.54
C TRP A 36 -0.84 5.49 7.35
N GLY A 37 -0.66 4.68 6.31
CA GLY A 37 0.05 5.10 5.11
C GLY A 37 -0.21 4.23 3.88
N MET A 38 0.35 4.67 2.76
CA MET A 38 0.27 4.00 1.47
C MET A 38 1.54 4.23 0.65
N THR A 39 2.02 3.22 -0.09
CA THR A 39 3.11 3.39 -1.05
C THR A 39 2.64 4.02 -2.37
N ALA A 40 3.57 4.50 -3.20
CA ALA A 40 3.26 5.00 -4.53
C ALA A 40 2.63 3.94 -5.43
N MET A 41 2.82 2.65 -5.15
CA MET A 41 2.20 1.55 -5.90
C MET A 41 0.82 1.15 -5.36
N GLY A 42 0.32 1.88 -4.36
CA GLY A 42 -0.99 1.66 -3.77
C GLY A 42 -1.02 0.57 -2.71
N ASP A 43 0.14 0.13 -2.19
CA ASP A 43 0.19 -0.83 -1.09
C ASP A 43 -0.13 -0.12 0.23
N LEU A 44 -0.98 -0.71 1.06
CA LEU A 44 -1.48 -0.07 2.28
C LEU A 44 -0.70 -0.51 3.51
N LEU A 45 -0.44 0.44 4.40
CA LEU A 45 0.28 0.24 5.65
C LEU A 45 -0.68 0.27 6.83
N PHE A 46 -0.69 -0.82 7.58
CA PHE A 46 -1.61 -1.04 8.69
C PHE A 46 -0.88 -1.03 10.02
N TRP A 47 -1.63 -0.66 11.06
CA TRP A 47 -1.27 -0.83 12.46
C TRP A 47 -2.42 -1.51 13.17
N GLU A 48 -2.12 -2.59 13.88
CA GLU A 48 -3.05 -3.41 14.66
C GLU A 48 -2.57 -3.54 16.11
N GLU A 49 -3.49 -3.45 17.07
CA GLU A 49 -3.17 -3.58 18.49
C GLU A 49 -3.93 -4.74 19.16
N ASP A 50 -3.19 -5.71 19.70
CA ASP A 50 -3.72 -6.68 20.67
C ASP A 50 -3.62 -6.06 22.07
N LYS A 51 -4.62 -5.25 22.44
CA LYS A 51 -4.68 -4.55 23.74
C LYS A 51 -4.46 -5.51 24.93
N PRO A 52 -5.12 -6.68 25.01
CA PRO A 52 -4.88 -7.64 26.10
C PRO A 52 -3.43 -8.12 26.21
N LYS A 53 -2.74 -8.35 25.09
CA LYS A 53 -1.35 -8.84 25.09
C LYS A 53 -0.31 -7.71 25.09
N ASN A 54 -0.73 -6.46 24.91
CA ASN A 54 0.13 -5.31 24.73
C ASN A 54 1.15 -5.52 23.59
N VAL A 55 0.67 -6.09 22.49
CA VAL A 55 1.47 -6.36 21.28
C VAL A 55 0.86 -5.59 20.11
N ASN A 56 1.73 -4.96 19.33
CA ASN A 56 1.34 -4.25 18.11
C ASN A 56 1.88 -4.98 16.89
N ARG A 57 1.10 -5.00 15.82
CA ARG A 57 1.47 -5.57 14.53
C ARG A 57 1.41 -4.46 13.48
N VAL A 58 2.49 -4.34 12.72
CA VAL A 58 2.57 -3.44 11.56
C VAL A 58 2.72 -4.32 10.34
N PHE A 59 1.94 -4.06 9.30
CA PHE A 59 2.02 -4.86 8.08
C PHE A 59 1.64 -4.04 6.86
N LEU A 60 2.09 -4.51 5.70
CA LEU A 60 1.76 -3.99 4.39
C LEU A 60 0.82 -4.96 3.68
N ILE A 61 -0.17 -4.45 2.96
CA ILE A 61 -0.95 -5.24 1.99
C ILE A 61 -0.65 -4.74 0.59
N ASN A 62 -0.18 -5.66 -0.25
CA ASN A 62 0.00 -5.41 -1.67
C ASN A 62 -1.30 -5.66 -2.42
N ASN A 63 -2.02 -4.58 -2.71
CA ASN A 63 -3.34 -4.65 -3.35
C ASN A 63 -3.28 -5.23 -4.77
N ASN A 64 -2.12 -5.13 -5.43
CA ASN A 64 -1.91 -5.67 -6.77
C ASN A 64 -1.58 -7.18 -6.77
N LYS A 65 -1.26 -7.77 -5.62
CA LYS A 65 -0.92 -9.20 -5.46
C LYS A 65 -1.85 -9.95 -4.52
N GLY A 66 -2.62 -9.25 -3.68
CA GLY A 66 -3.43 -9.85 -2.61
C GLY A 66 -2.57 -10.49 -1.51
N THR A 67 -1.36 -9.98 -1.29
CA THR A 67 -0.39 -10.53 -0.31
C THR A 67 -0.19 -9.57 0.84
N SER A 68 0.11 -10.10 2.03
CA SER A 68 0.47 -9.31 3.22
C SER A 68 1.90 -9.58 3.68
N GLU A 69 2.59 -8.56 4.18
CA GLU A 69 3.94 -8.68 4.74
C GLU A 69 4.00 -8.01 6.11
N VAL A 70 4.49 -8.73 7.13
CA VAL A 70 4.64 -8.19 8.49
C VAL A 70 5.93 -7.38 8.60
N ILE A 71 5.82 -6.15 9.10
CA ILE A 71 6.93 -5.24 9.34
C ILE A 71 7.37 -5.39 10.80
N THR A 72 8.48 -6.09 11.02
CA THR A 72 8.99 -6.41 12.37
C THR A 72 9.78 -5.28 13.02
N GLN A 73 10.29 -4.32 12.23
CA GLN A 73 11.08 -3.18 12.71
C GLN A 73 10.62 -1.87 12.04
N ILE A 74 9.60 -1.21 12.61
CA ILE A 74 9.03 0.02 12.04
C ILE A 74 10.05 1.17 11.92
N THR A 75 10.98 1.29 12.87
CA THR A 75 12.02 2.33 12.82
C THR A 75 12.97 2.11 11.65
N GLY A 76 13.41 0.87 11.42
CA GLY A 76 14.23 0.51 10.25
C GLY A 76 13.46 0.68 8.95
N PHE A 77 12.18 0.31 8.95
CA PHE A 77 11.28 0.49 7.81
C PHE A 77 11.19 1.95 7.37
N LEU A 78 10.88 2.87 8.31
CA LEU A 78 10.73 4.29 8.01
C LEU A 78 12.06 4.98 7.69
N ASN A 79 13.13 4.68 8.43
CA ASN A 79 14.40 5.43 8.30
C ASN A 79 15.36 4.86 7.25
N ILE A 80 15.21 3.59 6.88
CA ILE A 80 16.20 2.87 6.05
C ILE A 80 15.55 2.27 4.81
N PHE A 81 14.39 1.60 4.96
CA PHE A 81 13.83 0.82 3.85
C PHE A 81 13.07 1.68 2.85
N ILE A 82 12.20 2.58 3.31
CA ILE A 82 11.40 3.43 2.41
C ILE A 82 12.25 4.48 1.69
N GLY A 83 13.35 4.96 2.29
CA GLY A 83 14.23 5.97 1.68
C GLY A 83 15.31 5.41 0.74
N SER A 84 15.34 4.09 0.51
CA SER A 84 16.41 3.42 -0.21
C SER A 84 15.91 2.69 -1.45
N ASP A 85 16.39 3.13 -2.62
CA ASP A 85 16.10 2.51 -3.92
C ASP A 85 16.41 1.00 -3.94
N PHE A 86 17.41 0.55 -3.16
CA PHE A 86 17.74 -0.87 -3.03
C PHE A 86 16.59 -1.67 -2.38
N PHE A 87 16.04 -1.18 -1.27
CA PHE A 87 14.96 -1.87 -0.58
C PHE A 87 13.63 -1.73 -1.34
N ILE A 88 13.36 -0.57 -1.95
CA ILE A 88 12.19 -0.37 -2.82
C ILE A 88 12.18 -1.40 -3.96
N THR A 89 13.31 -1.62 -4.63
CA THR A 89 13.37 -2.50 -5.81
C THR A 89 13.51 -3.98 -5.48
N SER A 90 13.95 -4.32 -4.26
CA SER A 90 14.25 -5.70 -3.90
C SER A 90 12.99 -6.55 -3.85
N LYS A 91 13.08 -7.75 -4.42
CA LYS A 91 11.99 -8.74 -4.42
C LYS A 91 11.66 -9.29 -3.03
N ASP A 92 12.63 -9.23 -2.13
CA ASP A 92 12.51 -9.72 -0.74
C ASP A 92 11.95 -8.64 0.20
N TYR A 93 11.66 -7.46 -0.34
CA TYR A 93 11.05 -6.32 0.35
C TYR A 93 9.88 -5.83 -0.53
N PHE A 94 9.82 -4.54 -0.89
CA PHE A 94 8.65 -3.96 -1.55
C PHE A 94 8.39 -4.47 -2.98
N ASN A 95 9.45 -4.86 -3.72
CA ASN A 95 9.35 -5.27 -5.12
C ASN A 95 8.68 -4.21 -6.02
N ASP A 96 8.93 -2.94 -5.71
CA ASP A 96 8.34 -1.75 -6.34
C ASP A 96 9.30 -1.12 -7.37
N LYS A 97 10.06 -1.96 -8.08
CA LYS A 97 10.88 -1.53 -9.22
C LYS A 97 10.11 -0.65 -10.24
N PRO A 98 8.82 -0.92 -10.55
CA PRO A 98 8.06 -0.08 -11.47
C PRO A 98 7.93 1.38 -11.01
N TYR A 99 7.91 1.65 -9.70
CA TYR A 99 7.87 3.02 -9.18
C TYR A 99 9.12 3.80 -9.60
N LEU A 100 10.32 3.27 -9.34
CA LEU A 100 11.57 3.96 -9.72
C LEU A 100 11.71 4.14 -11.22
N GLU A 101 11.20 3.20 -12.02
CA GLU A 101 11.26 3.28 -13.48
C GLU A 101 10.28 4.30 -14.08
N MET A 102 9.22 4.67 -13.34
CA MET A 102 8.11 5.49 -13.83
C MET A 102 7.92 6.83 -13.11
N LYS A 103 8.53 7.05 -11.94
CA LYS A 103 8.34 8.27 -11.13
C LYS A 103 8.65 9.58 -11.88
N ASP A 104 9.59 9.53 -12.83
CA ASP A 104 9.99 10.68 -13.66
C ASP A 104 9.33 10.70 -15.05
N LYS A 105 8.49 9.70 -15.35
CA LYS A 105 7.80 9.53 -16.65
C LYS A 105 6.29 9.72 -16.56
N LEU A 106 5.71 9.44 -15.39
CA LEU A 106 4.31 9.69 -15.08
C LEU A 106 4.14 11.07 -14.43
N PRO A 107 2.92 11.63 -14.47
CA PRO A 107 2.61 12.81 -13.67
C PRO A 107 2.95 12.57 -12.19
N LYS A 108 3.45 13.62 -11.54
CA LYS A 108 3.73 13.59 -10.10
C LYS A 108 2.44 13.28 -9.33
N LEU A 109 2.52 12.34 -8.40
CA LEU A 109 1.38 11.97 -7.55
C LEU A 109 0.92 13.16 -6.69
N GLU A 110 -0.39 13.37 -6.67
CA GLU A 110 -1.08 14.22 -5.70
C GLU A 110 -1.60 13.39 -4.52
N TYR A 111 -1.97 14.08 -3.43
CA TYR A 111 -2.41 13.39 -2.22
C TYR A 111 -3.65 12.51 -2.50
N GLY A 112 -3.59 11.24 -2.09
CA GLY A 112 -4.65 10.26 -2.34
C GLY A 112 -4.57 9.58 -3.72
N GLN A 113 -3.52 9.84 -4.50
CA GLN A 113 -3.24 9.12 -5.74
C GLN A 113 -2.14 8.06 -5.55
N CYS A 114 -2.15 7.07 -6.43
CA CYS A 114 -1.08 6.07 -6.58
C CYS A 114 -0.91 5.68 -8.05
N TYR A 115 0.12 4.89 -8.35
CA TYR A 115 0.30 4.21 -9.61
C TYR A 115 -0.45 2.88 -9.60
N GLY A 116 -1.52 2.80 -10.39
CA GLY A 116 -2.32 1.59 -10.58
C GLY A 116 -2.11 1.01 -11.97
N TYR A 117 -2.20 -0.31 -12.09
CA TYR A 117 -2.25 -0.96 -13.40
C TYR A 117 -3.64 -0.78 -13.99
N VAL A 118 -3.73 -0.39 -15.26
CA VAL A 118 -4.99 -0.22 -15.99
C VAL A 118 -4.95 -1.05 -17.27
N PRO A 119 -5.78 -2.11 -17.38
CA PRO A 119 -6.69 -2.65 -16.37
C PRO A 119 -5.98 -3.13 -15.09
N ALA A 120 -6.72 -3.17 -13.97
CA ALA A 120 -6.18 -3.70 -12.71
C ALA A 120 -5.73 -5.16 -12.89
N LEU A 121 -4.68 -5.57 -12.18
CA LEU A 121 -4.15 -6.94 -12.30
C LEU A 121 -5.19 -7.99 -11.89
N ALA A 122 -5.98 -7.69 -10.86
CA ALA A 122 -7.11 -8.51 -10.43
C ALA A 122 -8.19 -8.72 -11.50
N LEU A 123 -8.24 -7.83 -12.50
CA LEU A 123 -9.16 -7.91 -13.65
C LEU A 123 -8.49 -8.48 -14.91
N GLY A 124 -7.33 -9.13 -14.78
CA GLY A 124 -6.58 -9.70 -15.90
C GLY A 124 -5.65 -8.70 -16.60
N GLY A 125 -5.39 -7.54 -16.01
CA GLY A 125 -4.38 -6.60 -16.49
C GLY A 125 -2.96 -7.18 -16.48
N SER A 126 -2.07 -6.65 -17.32
CA SER A 126 -0.68 -7.10 -17.36
C SER A 126 0.24 -6.21 -16.52
N ARG A 127 1.21 -6.84 -15.85
CA ARG A 127 2.24 -6.19 -15.03
C ARG A 127 3.32 -5.57 -15.93
N SER A 128 2.94 -4.54 -16.68
CA SER A 128 3.81 -3.77 -17.57
C SER A 128 3.79 -2.30 -17.18
N ASN A 129 4.95 -1.64 -17.22
CA ASN A 129 5.05 -0.20 -16.97
C ASN A 129 4.21 0.65 -17.93
N LYS A 130 3.90 0.13 -19.13
CA LYS A 130 3.02 0.80 -20.10
C LYS A 130 1.57 0.90 -19.62
N ASN A 131 1.18 0.03 -18.69
CA ASN A 131 -0.17 0.00 -18.12
C ASN A 131 -0.26 0.75 -16.80
N LEU A 132 0.85 1.28 -16.28
CA LEU A 132 0.81 2.10 -15.08
C LEU A 132 0.26 3.48 -15.41
N GLN A 133 -0.71 3.90 -14.62
CA GLN A 133 -1.32 5.22 -14.69
C GLN A 133 -1.48 5.79 -13.29
N VAL A 134 -1.53 7.12 -13.20
CA VAL A 134 -1.95 7.80 -11.97
C VAL A 134 -3.44 7.55 -11.79
N VAL A 135 -3.82 6.99 -10.65
CA VAL A 135 -5.22 6.67 -10.31
C VAL A 135 -5.57 7.22 -8.93
N ASN A 136 -6.86 7.44 -8.68
CA ASN A 136 -7.36 7.69 -7.33
C ASN A 136 -7.28 6.39 -6.52
N ALA A 137 -6.55 6.41 -5.41
CA ALA A 137 -6.23 5.19 -4.67
C ALA A 137 -7.47 4.50 -4.07
N LYS A 138 -8.39 5.27 -3.48
CA LYS A 138 -9.60 4.72 -2.87
C LYS A 138 -10.49 4.05 -3.92
N ALA A 139 -10.72 4.74 -5.04
CA ALA A 139 -11.48 4.18 -6.16
C ALA A 139 -10.81 2.92 -6.74
N TYR A 140 -9.48 2.93 -6.89
CA TYR A 140 -8.72 1.78 -7.38
C TYR A 140 -8.85 0.56 -6.47
N ILE A 141 -8.78 0.75 -5.15
CA ILE A 141 -8.97 -0.33 -4.17
C ILE A 141 -10.40 -0.84 -4.17
N HIS A 142 -11.42 0.03 -4.27
CA HIS A 142 -12.79 -0.43 -4.45
C HIS A 142 -12.96 -1.28 -5.71
N ILE A 143 -12.37 -0.88 -6.84
CA ILE A 143 -12.43 -1.66 -8.09
C ILE A 143 -11.82 -3.05 -7.88
N ILE A 144 -10.65 -3.13 -7.24
CA ILE A 144 -10.00 -4.41 -6.96
C ILE A 144 -10.87 -5.24 -6.00
N GLY A 145 -11.28 -4.66 -4.88
CA GLY A 145 -12.06 -5.32 -3.83
C GLY A 145 -13.40 -5.86 -4.35
N GLN A 146 -14.13 -5.08 -5.14
CA GLN A 146 -15.39 -5.53 -5.76
C GLN A 146 -15.16 -6.64 -6.80
N ALA A 147 -13.99 -6.67 -7.44
CA ALA A 147 -13.66 -7.72 -8.41
C ALA A 147 -13.30 -9.05 -7.74
N VAL A 148 -12.60 -9.03 -6.60
CA VAL A 148 -12.07 -10.25 -5.95
C VAL A 148 -12.83 -10.64 -4.68
N GLY A 149 -13.75 -9.81 -4.19
CA GLY A 149 -14.45 -9.99 -2.92
C GLY A 149 -13.58 -9.62 -1.71
N LYS A 150 -12.53 -10.41 -1.44
CA LYS A 150 -11.54 -10.15 -0.40
C LYS A 150 -10.14 -10.00 -1.02
N ILE A 151 -9.50 -8.86 -0.74
CA ILE A 151 -8.11 -8.61 -1.13
C ILE A 151 -7.16 -9.36 -0.19
N TYR A 152 -7.52 -9.43 1.09
CA TYR A 152 -6.79 -10.18 2.11
C TYR A 152 -7.78 -10.85 3.05
N ASP A 153 -7.64 -12.16 3.21
CA ASP A 153 -8.53 -13.04 3.95
C ASP A 153 -7.71 -13.83 4.99
N LEU A 154 -8.20 -13.94 6.22
CA LEU A 154 -7.55 -14.68 7.32
C LEU A 154 -8.07 -16.11 7.50
N SER A 155 -9.01 -16.56 6.67
CA SER A 155 -9.65 -17.90 6.72
C SER A 155 -8.75 -19.07 6.33
#